data_AF-A0A0F9JW11-F1
#
_entry.id   AF-A0A0F9JW11-F1
#
_cell.length_a   1.000
_cell.length_b   1.000
_cell.length_c   1.000
_cell.angle_alpha   90.00
_cell.angle_beta   90.00
_cell.angle_gamma   90.00
#
_symmetry.space_group_name_H-M   'P 1'
#
loop_
_entity.id
_entity.type
_entity.pdbx_description
1 polymer ?
#
loop_
_entity_poly.entity_id
_entity_poly.type
_entity_poly.pdbx_seq_one_letter_code
_entity_poly.pdbx_strand_id
1 'polypeptide(L)'
;MAAPKGNTNAEKWTEELSHKLLDKALELCNQKDGSEYKYDFIGEIARELNTYHENITIHLLSRFPSLSDKVKLLKANMECNCYSNTKKGNIKEAIGIVNLKSNHHWTDRQKIEMDGTINIDRKEWVNGKEES
;
A
#
# COMPACT_ATOMS: atom_id res chain seq x y z
N MET A 1 -16.56 -16.90 14.93
CA MET A 1 -17.96 -16.53 14.62
C MET A 1 -17.95 -15.68 13.36
N ALA A 2 -18.49 -16.19 12.25
CA ALA A 2 -18.67 -15.40 11.04
C ALA A 2 -19.79 -14.37 11.27
N ALA A 3 -19.59 -13.13 10.84
CA ALA A 3 -20.57 -12.06 11.01
C ALA A 3 -21.93 -12.45 10.36
N PRO A 4 -23.07 -12.06 10.94
CA PRO A 4 -24.38 -12.44 10.41
C PRO A 4 -24.60 -11.89 9.00
N LYS A 5 -25.09 -12.73 8.08
CA LYS A 5 -25.63 -12.28 6.78
C LYS A 5 -26.80 -11.32 7.05
N GLY A 6 -26.64 -10.05 6.69
CA GLY A 6 -27.69 -9.03 6.82
C GLY A 6 -27.45 -7.96 7.88
N ASN A 7 -26.20 -7.65 8.25
CA ASN A 7 -25.92 -6.47 9.08
C ASN A 7 -26.27 -5.18 8.30
N THR A 8 -27.43 -4.59 8.58
CA THR A 8 -27.94 -3.35 7.95
C THR A 8 -27.19 -2.09 8.37
N ASN A 9 -26.30 -2.16 9.35
CA ASN A 9 -25.31 -1.09 9.61
C ASN A 9 -24.33 -0.93 8.42
N ALA A 10 -24.31 -1.90 7.49
CA ALA A 10 -23.57 -1.88 6.23
C ALA A 10 -24.23 -1.04 5.11
N GLU A 11 -25.39 -0.40 5.34
CA GLU A 11 -26.09 0.42 4.33
C GLU A 11 -25.75 1.92 4.37
N LYS A 12 -24.60 2.31 4.96
CA LYS A 12 -24.17 3.72 4.93
C LYS A 12 -23.88 4.23 3.50
N TRP A 13 -23.45 3.35 2.61
CA TRP A 13 -22.97 3.72 1.27
C TRP A 13 -23.95 3.26 0.19
N THR A 14 -24.69 4.20 -0.37
CA THR A 14 -25.37 4.05 -1.66
C THR A 14 -24.38 4.35 -2.79
N GLU A 15 -24.67 3.90 -4.01
CA GLU A 15 -23.82 4.18 -5.17
C GLU A 15 -23.68 5.69 -5.41
N GLU A 16 -24.78 6.44 -5.29
CA GLU A 16 -24.78 7.90 -5.42
C GLU A 16 -23.92 8.59 -4.35
N LEU A 17 -24.01 8.17 -3.09
CA LEU A 17 -23.17 8.70 -2.02
C LEU A 17 -21.69 8.36 -2.23
N SER A 18 -21.42 7.18 -2.79
CA SER A 18 -20.07 6.73 -3.10
C SER A 18 -19.46 7.53 -4.24
N HIS A 19 -20.25 7.86 -5.27
CA HIS A 19 -19.86 8.82 -6.31
C HIS A 19 -19.53 10.18 -5.71
N LYS A 20 -20.43 10.75 -4.89
CA LYS A 20 -20.22 12.05 -4.23
C LYS A 20 -18.96 12.05 -3.35
N LEU A 21 -18.69 10.95 -2.65
CA LEU A 21 -17.47 10.81 -1.85
C LEU A 21 -16.21 10.84 -2.75
N LEU A 22 -16.20 10.08 -3.84
CA LEU A 22 -15.05 10.01 -4.75
C LEU A 22 -14.85 11.30 -5.54
N ASP A 23 -15.92 12.00 -5.89
CA ASP A 23 -15.84 13.31 -6.53
C ASP A 23 -15.18 14.32 -5.60
N LYS A 24 -15.58 14.35 -4.31
CA LYS A 24 -14.89 15.15 -3.29
C LYS A 24 -13.45 14.73 -3.08
N ALA A 25 -13.15 13.43 -3.11
CA ALA A 25 -11.77 12.94 -3.02
C ALA A 25 -10.91 13.44 -4.18
N LEU A 26 -11.46 13.46 -5.41
CA LEU A 26 -10.79 14.00 -6.59
C LEU A 26 -10.65 15.52 -6.54
N GLU A 27 -11.61 16.25 -5.97
CA GLU A 27 -11.47 17.68 -5.72
C GLU A 27 -10.34 17.95 -4.72
N LEU A 28 -10.31 17.22 -3.60
CA LEU A 28 -9.27 17.33 -2.58
C LEU A 28 -7.88 17.00 -3.14
N CYS A 29 -7.74 15.95 -3.97
CA CYS A 29 -6.43 15.61 -4.53
C CYS A 29 -5.85 16.72 -5.42
N ASN A 30 -6.69 17.61 -5.97
CA ASN A 30 -6.26 18.74 -6.77
C ASN A 30 -6.05 20.03 -5.94
N GLN A 31 -6.37 20.00 -4.65
CA GLN A 31 -6.18 21.15 -3.77
C GLN A 31 -4.69 21.47 -3.63
N LYS A 32 -4.37 22.75 -3.79
CA LYS A 32 -3.02 23.27 -3.66
C LYS A 32 -2.93 24.28 -2.52
N ASP A 33 -1.78 24.30 -1.87
CA ASP A 33 -1.33 25.42 -1.03
C ASP A 33 -0.16 26.10 -1.75
N GLY A 34 -0.42 27.28 -2.34
CA GLY A 34 0.50 27.91 -3.27
C GLY A 34 0.84 27.02 -4.47
N SER A 35 2.11 26.58 -4.54
CA SER A 35 2.62 25.75 -5.64
C SER A 35 2.64 24.24 -5.33
N GLU A 36 2.19 23.86 -4.14
CA GLU A 36 2.32 22.52 -3.57
C GLU A 36 0.96 21.83 -3.54
N TYR A 37 0.92 20.53 -3.84
CA TYR A 37 -0.30 19.76 -3.63
C TYR A 37 -0.46 19.51 -2.14
N LYS A 38 -1.67 19.69 -1.62
CA LYS A 38 -1.92 19.60 -0.17
C LYS A 38 -1.84 18.16 0.36
N TYR A 39 -2.12 17.18 -0.49
CA TYR A 39 -2.17 15.76 -0.10
C TYR A 39 -1.29 14.92 -1.02
N ASP A 40 -0.48 14.07 -0.42
CA ASP A 40 0.45 13.15 -1.09
C ASP A 40 0.05 11.68 -0.88
N PHE A 41 -0.81 11.41 0.12
CA PHE A 41 -1.31 10.07 0.41
C PHE A 41 -2.84 10.01 0.44
N ILE A 42 -3.40 8.92 -0.10
CA ILE A 42 -4.85 8.69 -0.11
C ILE A 42 -5.45 8.58 1.30
N GLY A 43 -4.65 8.16 2.28
CA GLY A 43 -5.04 8.16 3.70
C GLY A 43 -5.25 9.56 4.27
N GLU A 44 -4.57 10.58 3.75
CA GLU A 44 -4.79 11.98 4.18
C GLU A 44 -6.15 12.48 3.68
N ILE A 45 -6.50 12.17 2.43
CA ILE A 45 -7.83 12.43 1.88
C ILE A 45 -8.90 11.67 2.65
N ALA A 46 -8.66 10.39 2.98
CA ALA A 46 -9.60 9.59 3.76
C ALA A 46 -9.85 10.22 5.15
N ARG A 47 -8.78 10.71 5.81
CA ARG A 47 -8.89 11.45 7.08
C ARG A 47 -9.71 12.72 6.94
N GLU A 48 -9.47 13.52 5.90
CA GLU A 48 -10.23 14.76 5.63
C GLU A 48 -11.73 14.48 5.40
N LEU A 49 -12.03 13.39 4.69
CA LEU A 49 -13.40 12.94 4.42
C LEU A 49 -14.02 12.12 5.56
N ASN A 50 -13.33 11.98 6.70
CA ASN A 50 -13.75 11.20 7.86
C ASN A 50 -14.18 9.76 7.49
N THR A 51 -13.36 9.09 6.69
CA THR A 51 -13.55 7.72 6.23
C THR A 51 -12.25 6.93 6.33
N TYR A 52 -12.33 5.61 6.20
CA TYR A 52 -11.17 4.74 6.08
C TYR A 52 -10.63 4.73 4.65
N HIS A 53 -9.31 4.60 4.51
CA HIS A 53 -8.63 4.45 3.22
C HIS A 53 -9.15 3.21 2.47
N GLU A 54 -9.31 2.09 3.19
CA GLU A 54 -9.81 0.81 2.66
C GLU A 54 -11.24 0.94 2.15
N ASN A 55 -12.01 1.88 2.70
CA ASN A 55 -13.33 2.18 2.20
C ASN A 55 -13.25 2.69 0.75
N ILE A 56 -12.35 3.65 0.50
CA ILE A 56 -12.13 4.25 -0.84
C ILE A 56 -11.53 3.23 -1.81
N THR A 57 -10.54 2.43 -1.37
CA THR A 57 -9.73 1.61 -2.28
C THR A 57 -10.20 0.17 -2.44
N ILE A 58 -10.99 -0.37 -1.51
CA ILE A 58 -11.40 -1.78 -1.49
C ILE A 58 -12.92 -1.89 -1.38
N HIS A 59 -13.53 -1.37 -0.31
CA HIS A 59 -14.94 -1.66 -0.01
C HIS A 59 -15.90 -1.06 -1.04
N LEU A 60 -15.69 0.20 -1.45
CA LEU A 60 -16.53 0.84 -2.46
C LEU A 60 -16.40 0.16 -3.82
N LEU A 61 -15.20 -0.28 -4.22
CA LEU A 61 -14.99 -0.98 -5.48
C LEU A 61 -15.60 -2.38 -5.49
N SER A 62 -15.52 -3.10 -4.36
CA SER A 62 -16.15 -4.41 -4.22
C SER A 62 -17.67 -4.33 -4.31
N ARG A 63 -18.27 -3.22 -3.92
CA ARG A 63 -19.73 -3.02 -3.93
C ARG A 63 -20.24 -2.36 -5.20
N PHE A 64 -19.50 -1.38 -5.73
CA PHE A 64 -19.86 -0.57 -6.89
C PHE A 64 -18.68 -0.54 -7.90
N PRO A 65 -18.54 -1.56 -8.76
CA PRO A 65 -17.43 -1.64 -9.72
C PRO A 65 -17.39 -0.48 -10.74
N SER A 66 -18.52 0.20 -10.96
CA SER A 66 -18.66 1.43 -11.75
C SER A 66 -17.72 2.55 -11.29
N LEU A 67 -17.30 2.53 -10.02
CA LEU A 67 -16.40 3.53 -9.42
C LEU A 67 -14.92 3.29 -9.74
N SER A 68 -14.58 2.17 -10.39
CA SER A 68 -13.18 1.75 -10.62
C SER A 68 -12.33 2.81 -11.32
N ASP A 69 -12.87 3.47 -12.34
CA ASP A 69 -12.11 4.48 -13.08
C ASP A 69 -11.85 5.74 -12.26
N LYS A 70 -12.79 6.14 -11.39
CA LYS A 70 -12.57 7.26 -10.45
C LYS A 70 -11.49 6.93 -9.44
N VAL A 71 -11.47 5.71 -8.90
CA VAL A 71 -10.43 5.29 -7.95
C VAL A 71 -9.07 5.16 -8.62
N LYS A 72 -9.00 4.66 -9.86
CA LYS A 72 -7.75 4.63 -10.65
C LYS A 72 -7.21 6.04 -10.87
N LEU A 73 -8.08 6.97 -11.28
CA LEU A 73 -7.71 8.37 -11.48
C LEU A 73 -7.21 9.00 -10.17
N LEU A 74 -7.91 8.76 -9.07
CA LEU A 74 -7.50 9.25 -7.75
C LEU A 74 -6.10 8.74 -7.38
N LYS A 75 -5.84 7.43 -7.52
CA LYS A 75 -4.51 6.85 -7.25
C LYS A 75 -3.42 7.46 -8.13
N ALA A 76 -3.69 7.61 -9.44
CA ALA A 76 -2.74 8.22 -10.37
C ALA A 76 -2.42 9.68 -10.00
N ASN A 77 -3.44 10.46 -9.60
CA ASN A 77 -3.22 11.83 -9.14
C ASN A 77 -2.39 11.87 -7.85
N MET A 78 -2.67 10.99 -6.88
CA MET A 78 -1.89 10.94 -5.64
C MET A 78 -0.42 10.60 -5.88
N GLU A 79 -0.14 9.69 -6.81
CA GLU A 79 1.23 9.37 -7.21
C GLU A 79 1.93 10.58 -7.84
N CYS A 80 1.25 11.26 -8.78
CA CYS A 80 1.77 12.47 -9.41
C CYS A 80 2.04 13.60 -8.41
N ASN A 81 1.15 13.78 -7.44
CA ASN A 81 1.29 14.79 -6.38
C ASN A 81 2.52 14.50 -5.54
N CYS A 82 2.64 13.27 -5.01
CA CYS A 82 3.79 12.86 -4.21
C CYS A 82 5.10 13.05 -4.97
N TYR A 83 5.14 12.64 -6.24
CA TYR A 83 6.33 12.82 -7.08
C TYR A 83 6.64 14.31 -7.30
N SER A 84 5.64 15.13 -7.61
CA SER A 84 5.79 16.58 -7.80
C SER A 84 6.33 17.26 -6.54
N ASN A 85 5.74 16.99 -5.38
CA ASN A 85 6.15 17.56 -4.10
C ASN A 85 7.55 17.08 -3.71
N THR A 86 7.88 15.81 -3.95
CA THR A 86 9.24 15.28 -3.75
C THR A 86 10.26 15.98 -4.64
N LYS A 87 9.98 16.10 -5.93
CA LYS A 87 10.86 16.74 -6.92
C LYS A 87 11.16 18.21 -6.57
N LYS A 88 10.20 18.90 -5.97
CA LYS A 88 10.34 20.31 -5.54
C LYS A 88 11.03 20.46 -4.18
N GLY A 89 11.22 19.37 -3.44
CA GLY A 89 11.79 19.39 -2.09
C GLY A 89 10.78 19.75 -0.99
N ASN A 90 9.48 19.74 -1.30
CA ASN A 90 8.42 20.06 -0.33
C ASN A 90 8.24 18.94 0.69
N ILE A 91 8.51 17.69 0.28
CA ILE A 91 8.60 16.53 1.17
C ILE A 91 9.97 15.87 1.05
N LYS A 92 10.41 15.21 2.13
CA LYS A 92 11.69 14.51 2.15
C LYS A 92 11.68 13.38 1.11
N GLU A 93 12.76 13.25 0.35
CA GLU A 93 12.91 12.23 -0.69
C GLU A 93 12.65 10.81 -0.17
N ALA A 94 13.13 10.49 1.03
CA ALA A 94 12.88 9.20 1.66
C ALA A 94 11.38 8.90 1.85
N ILE A 95 10.56 9.92 2.18
CA ILE A 95 9.11 9.78 2.32
C ILE A 95 8.48 9.55 0.94
N GLY A 96 8.91 10.32 -0.07
CA GLY A 96 8.49 10.13 -1.45
C GLY A 96 8.77 8.71 -1.96
N ILE A 97 9.98 8.18 -1.73
CA ILE A 97 10.37 6.82 -2.10
C ILE A 97 9.49 5.78 -1.39
N VAL A 98 9.28 5.92 -0.07
CA VAL A 98 8.44 4.99 0.70
C VAL A 98 7.00 4.98 0.19
N ASN A 99 6.44 6.15 -0.14
CA ASN A 99 5.09 6.25 -0.68
C ASN A 99 4.98 5.55 -2.05
N LEU A 100 5.90 5.85 -2.96
CA LEU A 100 5.93 5.21 -4.29
C LEU A 100 6.12 3.70 -4.19
N LYS A 101 7.04 3.21 -3.34
CA LYS A 101 7.24 1.78 -3.11
C LYS A 101 5.98 1.10 -2.58
N SER A 102 5.26 1.74 -1.66
CA SER A 102 4.04 1.21 -1.05
C SER A 102 2.90 1.08 -2.08
N ASN A 103 2.83 2.01 -3.04
CA ASN A 103 1.80 2.00 -4.08
C ASN A 103 2.06 0.95 -5.18
N HIS A 104 3.33 0.62 -5.45
CA HIS A 104 3.74 -0.32 -6.52
C HIS A 104 4.12 -1.72 -6.02
N HIS A 105 3.87 -2.02 -4.74
CA HIS A 105 4.30 -3.27 -4.10
C HIS A 105 5.78 -3.59 -4.33
N TRP A 106 6.63 -2.56 -4.41
CA TRP A 106 8.06 -2.75 -4.61
C TRP A 106 8.71 -3.26 -3.34
N THR A 107 9.09 -4.53 -3.35
CA THR A 107 9.89 -5.16 -2.30
C THR A 107 11.37 -4.99 -2.60
N ASP A 108 12.14 -4.56 -1.61
CA ASP A 108 13.60 -4.54 -1.72
C ASP A 108 14.12 -5.98 -1.91
N ARG A 109 14.93 -6.20 -2.95
CA ARG A 109 15.57 -7.50 -3.18
C ARG A 109 16.66 -7.69 -2.13
N GLN A 110 16.46 -8.61 -1.21
CA GLN A 110 17.52 -9.01 -0.28
C GLN A 110 18.41 -10.08 -0.94
N LYS A 111 19.71 -9.78 -1.07
CA LYS A 111 20.72 -10.79 -1.40
C LYS A 111 21.25 -11.35 -0.09
N ILE A 112 20.87 -12.57 0.26
CA ILE A 112 21.42 -13.28 1.42
C ILE A 112 22.63 -14.06 0.91
N GLU A 113 23.83 -13.57 1.20
CA GLU A 113 25.07 -14.32 1.00
C GLU A 113 25.35 -15.09 2.29
N MET A 114 25.27 -16.43 2.23
CA MET A 114 25.57 -17.30 3.35
C MET A 114 26.98 -17.86 3.16
N ASP A 115 27.97 -17.27 3.82
CA ASP A 115 29.34 -17.79 3.84
C ASP A 115 29.45 -18.86 4.93
N GLY A 116 29.14 -20.10 4.54
CA GLY A 116 29.24 -21.27 5.42
C GLY A 116 30.56 -21.99 5.21
N THR A 117 31.46 -21.95 6.19
CA THR A 117 32.64 -22.81 6.22
C THR A 117 32.18 -24.24 6.56
N ILE A 118 32.25 -25.16 5.59
CA ILE A 118 31.99 -26.58 5.85
C ILE A 118 33.21 -27.15 6.58
N ASN A 119 33.13 -27.27 7.91
CA ASN A 119 34.08 -28.10 8.66
C ASN A 119 33.70 -29.58 8.45
N ILE A 120 34.40 -30.23 7.51
CA ILE A 120 34.29 -31.67 7.32
C ILE A 120 35.11 -32.32 8.45
N ASP A 121 34.44 -32.70 9.54
CA ASP A 121 35.04 -33.51 10.58
C ASP A 121 35.27 -34.92 10.02
N ARG A 122 36.53 -35.23 9.69
CA ARG A 122 36.95 -36.54 9.20
C ARG A 122 36.93 -37.52 10.37
N LYS A 123 35.80 -38.19 10.63
CA LYS A 123 35.77 -39.34 11.54
C LYS A 123 36.64 -40.46 10.94
N GLU A 124 37.78 -40.70 11.57
CA GLU A 124 38.65 -41.83 11.27
C GLU A 124 37.86 -43.14 11.45
N TRP A 125 37.78 -43.92 10.37
CA TRP A 125 37.39 -45.32 10.46
C TRP A 125 38.58 -46.09 11.03
N VAL A 126 38.62 -46.21 12.36
CA VAL A 126 39.57 -47.12 13.03
C VAL A 126 39.10 -48.55 12.77
N ASN A 127 39.92 -49.28 12.01
CA ASN A 127 39.78 -50.71 11.72
C ASN A 127 39.50 -51.52 12.99
N GLY A 128 38.34 -52.17 13.04
CA GLY A 128 38.02 -53.16 14.06
C GLY A 128 37.86 -54.54 13.42
N LYS A 129 38.88 -55.39 13.57
CA LYS A 129 38.79 -56.81 13.97
C LYS A 129 40.14 -57.50 13.74
N GLU A 130 40.99 -57.50 14.77
CA GLU A 130 41.72 -58.71 15.13
C GLU A 130 40.74 -59.58 15.92
N GLU A 131 40.37 -60.73 15.36
CA GLU A 131 39.81 -61.83 16.13
C GLU A 131 40.73 -63.04 15.88
N SER A 132 41.21 -63.57 17.01
CA SER A 132 42.09 -64.71 17.26
C SER A 132 41.70 -66.02 16.59
#